data_AF-E6S7P3-F1
#
_entry.id   AF-E6S7P3-F1
#
_cell.length_a   1.000
_cell.length_b   1.000
_cell.length_c   1.000
_cell.angle_alpha   90.00
_cell.angle_beta   90.00
_cell.angle_gamma   90.00
#
_symmetry.space_group_name_H-M   'P 1'
#
loop_
_entity.id
_entity.type
_entity.pdbx_description
1 polymer ?
#
loop_
_entity_poly.entity_id
_entity_poly.type
_entity_poly.pdbx_seq_one_letter_code
_entity_poly.pdbx_strand_id
1 'polypeptide(L)'
;MRQSHEAAVLNTYRYLRLATIPLLLTLLIAVGLETFRGEPCLLGSISAYYHTPARGAFIGGLFAVGACLIVYKGNDPLEDVLLDFSGFMAFVVALVPTVVDTGCGSKYPVQNLDLTAAAVRNNITTLLIATALAVLAKWLLVRRDRRRATSTQKDLELPMQPADEAPTPLNGHVAQWARRASWICLVILAVELGLFLFWPDTFKDVSHGVAAITMVLGVIGVMIANARGLSRAEQQSDELRSAPTPPGGREPEQGPRAWVNRYSLVAAVMVALIGVTVVLHLMGLTGNYVILILEVVVILSFLVFWGLQTAELWDYPTRKDKVAAEGAADVVEIIPFERFSAPDTQAREPRPPGTQAREPRLP
;
A
#
# COMPACT_ATOMS: atom_id res chain seq x y z
N MET A 1 -20.20 19.38 1.94
CA MET A 1 -20.02 18.24 1.00
C MET A 1 -18.54 17.86 0.81
N ARG A 2 -17.62 18.81 0.56
CA ARG A 2 -16.19 18.51 0.38
C ARG A 2 -15.51 17.94 1.63
N GLN A 3 -15.67 18.60 2.78
CA GLN A 3 -15.11 18.13 4.07
C GLN A 3 -15.61 16.74 4.48
N SER A 4 -16.91 16.45 4.29
CA SER A 4 -17.47 15.13 4.57
C SER A 4 -16.91 14.04 3.67
N HIS A 5 -16.58 14.38 2.41
CA HIS A 5 -15.96 13.45 1.46
C HIS A 5 -14.50 13.16 1.84
N GLU A 6 -13.71 14.19 2.16
CA GLU A 6 -12.32 14.05 2.60
C GLU A 6 -12.21 13.20 3.87
N ALA A 7 -13.08 13.44 4.85
CA ALA A 7 -13.16 12.62 6.06
C ALA A 7 -13.51 11.15 5.77
N ALA A 8 -14.43 10.90 4.82
CA ALA A 8 -14.79 9.54 4.43
C ALA A 8 -13.62 8.80 3.76
N VAL A 9 -12.89 9.47 2.86
CA VAL A 9 -11.68 8.92 2.22
C VAL A 9 -10.61 8.59 3.26
N LEU A 10 -10.31 9.53 4.16
CA LEU A 10 -9.34 9.33 5.22
C LEU A 10 -9.70 8.14 6.12
N ASN A 11 -10.94 8.07 6.59
CA ASN A 11 -11.40 6.96 7.43
C ASN A 11 -11.34 5.62 6.69
N THR A 12 -11.64 5.58 5.40
CA THR A 12 -11.48 4.36 4.59
C THR A 12 -10.04 3.86 4.61
N TYR A 13 -9.07 4.74 4.39
CA TYR A 13 -7.64 4.39 4.41
C TYR A 13 -7.15 3.99 5.80
N ARG A 14 -7.64 4.64 6.86
CA ARG A 14 -7.34 4.29 8.26
C ARG A 14 -7.83 2.89 8.57
N TYR A 15 -9.08 2.58 8.24
CA TYR A 15 -9.69 1.30 8.55
C TYR A 15 -9.11 0.16 7.73
N LEU A 16 -8.72 0.38 6.47
CA LEU A 16 -8.01 -0.63 5.69
C LEU A 16 -6.67 -1.02 6.34
N ARG A 17 -5.89 -0.03 6.77
CA ARG A 17 -4.61 -0.27 7.48
C ARG A 17 -4.81 -0.98 8.82
N LEU A 18 -5.76 -0.48 9.60
CA LEU A 18 -6.10 -1.05 10.90
C LEU A 18 -6.65 -2.47 10.79
N ALA A 19 -7.49 -2.77 9.79
CA ALA A 19 -8.13 -4.07 9.64
C ALA A 19 -7.11 -5.20 9.38
N THR A 20 -6.01 -4.92 8.69
CA THR A 20 -4.96 -5.93 8.43
C THR A 20 -4.37 -6.49 9.72
N ILE A 21 -4.26 -5.69 10.78
CA ILE A 21 -3.68 -6.09 12.08
C ILE A 21 -4.49 -7.21 12.77
N PRO A 22 -5.76 -7.03 13.15
CA PRO A 22 -6.55 -8.08 13.79
C PRO A 22 -6.78 -9.29 12.87
N LEU A 23 -6.79 -9.12 11.55
CA LEU A 23 -6.89 -10.24 10.61
C LEU A 23 -5.66 -11.15 10.68
N LEU A 24 -4.44 -10.57 10.71
CA LEU A 24 -3.21 -11.33 10.91
C LEU A 24 -3.12 -11.93 12.32
N LEU A 25 -3.54 -11.20 13.35
CA LEU A 25 -3.60 -11.73 14.72
C LEU A 25 -4.59 -12.89 14.83
N THR A 26 -5.70 -12.87 14.10
CA THR A 26 -6.66 -13.97 14.08
C THR A 26 -6.01 -15.26 13.59
N LEU A 27 -5.13 -15.20 12.58
CA LEU A 27 -4.36 -16.35 12.12
C LEU A 27 -3.46 -16.90 13.24
N LEU A 28 -2.68 -16.03 13.89
CA LEU A 28 -1.76 -16.43 14.96
C LEU A 28 -2.52 -17.01 16.18
N ILE A 29 -3.64 -16.39 16.56
CA ILE A 29 -4.49 -16.85 17.66
C ILE A 29 -5.11 -18.20 17.33
N ALA A 30 -5.65 -18.39 16.12
CA ALA A 30 -6.24 -19.66 15.72
C ALA A 30 -5.21 -20.80 15.71
N VAL A 31 -4.00 -20.54 15.21
CA VAL A 31 -2.86 -21.47 15.27
C VAL A 31 -2.52 -21.80 16.72
N GLY A 32 -2.38 -20.79 17.59
CA GLY A 32 -2.05 -20.99 19.00
C GLY A 32 -3.11 -21.81 19.75
N LEU A 33 -4.39 -21.44 19.61
CA LEU A 33 -5.50 -22.16 20.24
C LEU A 33 -5.55 -23.63 19.80
N GLU A 34 -5.38 -23.90 18.51
CA GLU A 34 -5.40 -25.26 17.99
C GLU A 34 -4.15 -26.07 18.40
N THR A 35 -2.99 -25.41 18.50
CA THR A 35 -1.74 -26.02 18.99
C THR A 35 -1.96 -26.62 20.38
N PHE A 36 -2.57 -25.87 21.29
CA PHE A 36 -2.78 -26.26 22.70
C PHE A 36 -4.10 -26.99 22.98
N ARG A 37 -4.93 -27.22 21.95
CA ARG A 37 -6.21 -27.92 22.13
C ARG A 37 -5.98 -29.41 22.35
N GLY A 38 -6.39 -29.92 23.52
CA GLY A 38 -6.21 -31.31 23.89
C GLY A 38 -4.74 -31.61 24.17
N GLU A 39 -4.16 -32.57 23.44
CA GLU A 39 -2.73 -32.84 23.50
C GLU A 39 -1.95 -31.76 22.71
N PRO A 40 -1.03 -31.01 23.36
CA PRO A 40 -0.26 -29.97 22.69
C PRO A 40 0.59 -30.55 21.55
N CYS A 41 0.36 -30.05 20.34
CA CYS A 41 1.17 -30.42 19.19
C CYS A 41 1.19 -29.28 18.17
N LEU A 42 2.40 -28.86 17.79
CA LEU A 42 2.67 -27.77 16.86
C LEU A 42 2.98 -28.35 15.48
N LEU A 43 2.28 -27.86 14.44
CA LEU A 43 2.57 -28.22 13.04
C LEU A 43 3.76 -27.43 12.49
N GLY A 44 4.39 -27.95 11.44
CA GLY A 44 5.58 -27.40 10.77
C GLY A 44 5.35 -26.13 9.96
N SER A 45 4.08 -25.71 9.74
CA SER A 45 3.71 -24.43 9.14
C SER A 45 2.32 -23.95 9.62
N ILE A 46 2.06 -22.65 9.53
CA ILE A 46 0.73 -22.02 9.66
C ILE A 46 -0.20 -22.58 8.59
N SER A 47 0.27 -22.72 7.36
CA SER A 47 -0.49 -23.30 6.26
C SER A 47 -0.97 -24.74 6.54
N ALA A 48 -0.25 -25.54 7.33
CA ALA A 48 -0.67 -26.90 7.69
C ALA A 48 -1.97 -26.93 8.53
N TYR A 49 -2.29 -25.83 9.23
CA TYR A 49 -3.55 -25.67 9.95
C TYR A 49 -4.77 -25.59 9.02
N TYR A 50 -4.57 -25.54 7.70
CA TYR A 50 -5.62 -25.79 6.71
C TYR A 50 -6.33 -27.13 6.98
N HIS A 51 -5.63 -28.16 7.46
CA HIS A 51 -6.21 -29.49 7.67
C HIS A 51 -6.81 -29.70 9.07
N THR A 52 -6.90 -28.65 9.89
CA THR A 52 -7.39 -28.72 11.28
C THR A 52 -8.67 -27.86 11.46
N PRO A 53 -9.30 -27.83 12.66
CA PRO A 53 -10.40 -26.91 12.95
C PRO A 53 -10.07 -25.42 12.74
N ALA A 54 -8.79 -25.04 12.76
CA ALA A 54 -8.36 -23.67 12.47
C ALA A 54 -8.50 -23.27 10.98
N ARG A 55 -8.87 -24.21 10.08
CA ARG A 55 -9.11 -23.97 8.64
C ARG A 55 -9.92 -22.72 8.35
N GLY A 56 -11.02 -22.51 9.09
CA GLY A 56 -11.91 -21.37 8.86
C GLY A 56 -11.21 -20.03 9.07
N ALA A 57 -10.41 -19.92 10.13
CA ALA A 57 -9.61 -18.73 10.40
C ALA A 57 -8.50 -18.55 9.37
N PHE A 58 -7.84 -19.64 8.95
CA PHE A 58 -6.82 -19.59 7.90
C PHE A 58 -7.37 -19.05 6.57
N ILE A 59 -8.41 -19.67 6.03
CA ILE A 59 -9.00 -19.28 4.75
C ILE A 59 -9.61 -17.88 4.85
N GLY A 60 -10.43 -17.64 5.87
CA GLY A 60 -11.11 -16.35 6.06
C GLY A 60 -10.12 -15.20 6.28
N GLY A 61 -9.07 -15.43 7.06
CA GLY A 61 -8.02 -14.45 7.32
C GLY A 61 -7.24 -14.09 6.06
N LEU A 62 -6.80 -15.07 5.26
CA LEU A 62 -6.09 -14.80 4.01
C LEU A 62 -6.97 -14.12 2.96
N PHE A 63 -8.24 -14.47 2.85
CA PHE A 63 -9.18 -13.75 1.98
C PHE A 63 -9.37 -12.31 2.42
N ALA A 64 -9.58 -12.07 3.71
CA ALA A 64 -9.79 -10.72 4.22
C ALA A 64 -8.52 -9.86 4.06
N VAL A 65 -7.35 -10.40 4.42
CA VAL A 65 -6.06 -9.70 4.20
C VAL A 65 -5.85 -9.45 2.71
N GLY A 66 -6.03 -10.46 1.85
CA GLY A 66 -5.84 -10.31 0.41
C GLY A 66 -6.73 -9.24 -0.21
N ALA A 67 -7.99 -9.17 0.19
CA ALA A 67 -8.91 -8.11 -0.21
C ALA A 67 -8.46 -6.73 0.29
N CYS A 68 -8.03 -6.62 1.56
CA CYS A 68 -7.49 -5.38 2.11
C CYS A 68 -6.25 -4.91 1.32
N LEU A 69 -5.34 -5.81 0.94
CA LEU A 69 -4.16 -5.46 0.15
C LEU A 69 -4.53 -4.94 -1.25
N ILE A 70 -5.48 -5.57 -1.94
CA ILE A 70 -5.91 -5.15 -3.29
C ILE A 70 -6.66 -3.79 -3.26
N VAL A 71 -7.48 -3.58 -2.22
CA VAL A 71 -8.30 -2.37 -2.10
C VAL A 71 -7.47 -1.18 -1.64
N TYR A 72 -6.49 -1.41 -0.76
CA TYR A 72 -5.58 -0.36 -0.32
C TYR A 72 -4.75 0.15 -1.50
N LYS A 73 -4.88 1.44 -1.80
CA LYS A 73 -4.02 2.12 -2.79
C LYS A 73 -2.88 2.79 -2.04
N GLY A 74 -1.66 2.39 -2.38
CA GLY A 74 -0.43 2.85 -1.77
C GLY A 74 -0.08 4.28 -2.16
N ASN A 75 1.15 4.65 -1.82
CA ASN A 75 1.71 5.99 -2.03
C ASN A 75 2.34 6.14 -3.41
N ASP A 76 2.68 5.03 -4.07
CA ASP A 76 3.24 5.02 -5.41
C ASP A 76 2.76 3.81 -6.26
N PRO A 77 2.90 3.87 -7.59
CA PRO A 77 2.41 2.80 -8.48
C PRO A 77 3.10 1.45 -8.31
N LEU A 78 4.32 1.43 -7.77
CA LEU A 78 5.04 0.17 -7.52
C LEU A 78 4.43 -0.53 -6.31
N GLU A 79 4.16 0.22 -5.23
CA GLU A 79 3.44 -0.26 -4.05
C GLU A 79 2.09 -0.87 -4.45
N ASP A 80 1.31 -0.16 -5.28
CA ASP A 80 0.00 -0.64 -5.76
C ASP A 80 0.09 -2.00 -6.47
N VAL A 81 1.03 -2.15 -7.41
CA VAL A 81 1.22 -3.40 -8.17
C VAL A 81 1.60 -4.56 -7.24
N LEU A 82 2.50 -4.31 -6.29
CA LEU A 82 2.98 -5.34 -5.38
C LEU A 82 1.93 -5.74 -4.36
N LEU A 83 1.11 -4.80 -3.89
CA LEU A 83 -0.02 -5.07 -3.01
C LEU A 83 -1.14 -5.82 -3.73
N ASP A 84 -1.53 -5.38 -4.93
CA ASP A 84 -2.55 -6.06 -5.75
C ASP A 84 -2.12 -7.51 -6.03
N PHE A 85 -0.85 -7.72 -6.40
CA PHE A 85 -0.29 -9.04 -6.64
C PHE A 85 -0.25 -9.90 -5.36
N SER A 86 0.31 -9.38 -4.27
CA SER A 86 0.41 -10.13 -3.00
C SER A 86 -0.97 -10.51 -2.46
N GLY A 87 -1.96 -9.62 -2.59
CA GLY A 87 -3.33 -9.89 -2.20
C GLY A 87 -4.00 -10.96 -3.07
N PHE A 88 -3.73 -10.98 -4.37
CA PHE A 88 -4.21 -12.05 -5.24
C PHE A 88 -3.55 -13.40 -4.90
N MET A 89 -2.24 -13.41 -4.66
CA MET A 89 -1.53 -14.62 -4.24
C MET A 89 -2.05 -15.15 -2.89
N ALA A 90 -2.46 -14.28 -1.96
CA ALA A 90 -3.12 -14.70 -0.72
C ALA A 90 -4.41 -15.50 -0.95
N PHE A 91 -5.21 -15.16 -1.98
CA PHE A 91 -6.38 -15.96 -2.37
C PHE A 91 -5.97 -17.36 -2.86
N VAL A 92 -4.89 -17.45 -3.65
CA VAL A 92 -4.37 -18.74 -4.13
C VAL A 92 -3.92 -19.60 -2.94
N VAL A 93 -3.14 -19.03 -2.00
CA VAL A 93 -2.72 -19.72 -0.77
C VAL A 93 -3.92 -20.19 0.07
N ALA A 94 -4.99 -19.41 0.12
CA ALA A 94 -6.21 -19.77 0.86
C ALA A 94 -7.00 -20.91 0.20
N LEU A 95 -6.94 -21.02 -1.14
CA LEU A 95 -7.78 -21.92 -1.92
C LEU A 95 -7.08 -23.21 -2.35
N VAL A 96 -5.74 -23.22 -2.41
CA VAL A 96 -4.91 -24.39 -2.69
C VAL A 96 -4.35 -24.90 -1.36
N PRO A 97 -4.79 -26.07 -0.87
CA PRO A 97 -4.27 -26.64 0.37
C PRO A 97 -2.77 -26.93 0.26
N THR A 98 -2.05 -26.78 1.37
CA THR A 98 -0.67 -27.26 1.46
C THR A 98 -0.63 -28.78 1.64
N VAL A 99 0.56 -29.36 1.69
CA VAL A 99 0.75 -30.77 2.00
C VAL A 99 0.30 -31.09 3.43
N VAL A 100 -0.32 -32.24 3.62
CA VAL A 100 -0.73 -32.68 4.96
C VAL A 100 0.50 -32.94 5.83
N ASP A 101 0.58 -32.24 6.95
CA ASP A 101 1.62 -32.46 7.96
C ASP A 101 1.21 -33.59 8.90
N THR A 102 2.01 -34.65 8.95
CA THR A 102 1.79 -35.85 9.77
C THR A 102 2.53 -35.81 11.12
N GLY A 103 3.16 -34.69 11.47
CA GLY A 103 3.96 -34.53 12.68
C GLY A 103 3.17 -34.70 13.99
N CYS A 104 1.85 -34.49 13.95
CA CYS A 104 0.97 -34.67 15.11
C CYS A 104 0.29 -36.05 15.19
N GLY A 105 0.78 -37.05 14.45
CA GLY A 105 0.28 -38.42 14.53
C GLY A 105 -1.23 -38.52 14.30
N SER A 106 -1.95 -39.11 15.26
CA SER A 106 -3.40 -39.34 15.18
C SER A 106 -4.27 -38.15 15.61
N LYS A 107 -3.69 -37.01 16.04
CA LYS A 107 -4.46 -35.83 16.47
C LYS A 107 -5.40 -35.33 15.37
N TYR A 108 -4.99 -35.45 14.11
CA TYR A 108 -5.78 -35.05 12.95
C TYR A 108 -5.99 -36.25 12.02
N PRO A 109 -7.22 -36.46 11.50
CA PRO A 109 -7.48 -37.54 10.56
C PRO A 109 -6.76 -37.29 9.23
N VAL A 110 -6.19 -38.35 8.66
CA VAL A 110 -5.61 -38.31 7.31
C VAL A 110 -6.71 -38.00 6.30
N GLN A 111 -6.46 -37.05 5.40
CA GLN A 111 -7.46 -36.55 4.46
C GLN A 111 -7.44 -37.33 3.13
N ASN A 112 -8.62 -37.50 2.51
CA ASN A 112 -8.76 -38.18 1.22
C ASN A 112 -8.22 -37.30 0.07
N LEU A 113 -7.18 -37.75 -0.63
CA LEU A 113 -6.53 -36.98 -1.71
C LEU A 113 -7.47 -36.64 -2.88
N ASP A 114 -8.43 -37.51 -3.22
CA ASP A 114 -9.35 -37.29 -4.34
C ASP A 114 -10.29 -36.09 -4.12
N LEU A 115 -10.72 -35.89 -2.86
CA LEU A 115 -11.54 -34.72 -2.50
C LEU A 115 -10.74 -33.42 -2.60
N THR A 116 -9.43 -33.47 -2.33
CA THR A 116 -8.54 -32.32 -2.42
C THR A 116 -8.39 -31.82 -3.86
N ALA A 117 -8.18 -32.72 -4.83
CA ALA A 117 -8.04 -32.33 -6.23
C ALA A 117 -9.32 -31.69 -6.81
N ALA A 118 -10.48 -32.27 -6.50
CA ALA A 118 -11.77 -31.72 -6.90
C ALA A 118 -12.03 -30.33 -6.26
N ALA A 119 -11.68 -30.17 -4.98
CA ALA A 119 -11.79 -28.90 -4.28
C ALA A 119 -10.91 -27.82 -4.90
N VAL A 120 -9.63 -28.11 -5.17
CA VAL A 120 -8.69 -27.17 -5.82
C VAL A 120 -9.23 -26.72 -7.17
N ARG A 121 -9.70 -27.65 -8.01
CA ARG A 121 -10.25 -27.32 -9.32
C ARG A 121 -11.47 -26.40 -9.20
N ASN A 122 -12.41 -26.73 -8.32
CA ASN A 122 -13.60 -25.90 -8.09
C ASN A 122 -13.24 -24.50 -7.58
N ASN A 123 -12.35 -24.43 -6.59
CA ASN A 123 -11.96 -23.19 -5.94
C ASN A 123 -11.23 -22.25 -6.92
N ILE A 124 -10.24 -22.75 -7.66
CA ILE A 124 -9.47 -21.92 -8.59
C ILE A 124 -10.31 -21.52 -9.80
N THR A 125 -11.16 -22.41 -10.32
CA THR A 125 -12.13 -22.02 -11.37
C THR A 125 -13.03 -20.89 -10.88
N THR A 126 -13.52 -20.97 -9.64
CA THR A 126 -14.35 -19.93 -9.03
C THR A 126 -13.57 -18.62 -8.89
N LEU A 127 -12.33 -18.66 -8.41
CA LEU A 127 -11.47 -17.47 -8.32
C LEU A 127 -11.27 -16.82 -9.68
N LEU A 128 -10.91 -17.60 -10.71
CA LEU A 128 -10.69 -17.09 -12.07
C LEU A 128 -11.95 -16.43 -12.65
N ILE A 129 -13.12 -17.05 -12.50
CA ILE A 129 -14.40 -16.48 -12.95
C ILE A 129 -14.71 -15.19 -12.18
N ALA A 130 -14.60 -15.21 -10.85
CA ALA A 130 -14.86 -14.04 -10.02
C ALA A 130 -13.93 -12.87 -10.37
N THR A 131 -12.63 -13.14 -10.58
CA THR A 131 -11.65 -12.13 -11.01
C THR A 131 -11.99 -11.59 -12.40
N ALA A 132 -12.35 -12.45 -13.36
CA ALA A 132 -12.75 -12.01 -14.69
C ALA A 132 -13.99 -11.10 -14.64
N LEU A 133 -14.99 -11.45 -13.83
CA LEU A 133 -16.19 -10.64 -13.63
C LEU A 133 -15.86 -9.30 -12.95
N ALA A 134 -15.00 -9.30 -11.94
CA ALA A 134 -14.58 -8.07 -11.26
C ALA A 134 -13.81 -7.13 -12.21
N VAL A 135 -12.90 -7.66 -13.03
CA VAL A 135 -12.17 -6.89 -14.04
C VAL A 135 -13.12 -6.33 -15.09
N LEU A 136 -14.07 -7.15 -15.57
CA LEU A 136 -15.11 -6.71 -16.51
C LEU A 136 -15.98 -5.59 -15.91
N ALA A 137 -16.44 -5.75 -14.66
CA ALA A 137 -17.23 -4.75 -13.97
C ALA A 137 -16.45 -3.43 -13.81
N LYS A 138 -15.19 -3.49 -13.36
CA LYS A 138 -14.30 -2.32 -13.29
C LYS A 138 -14.17 -1.63 -14.64
N TRP A 139 -13.94 -2.39 -15.71
CA TRP A 139 -13.84 -1.84 -17.06
C TRP A 139 -15.13 -1.16 -17.53
N LEU A 140 -16.29 -1.79 -17.28
CA LEU A 140 -17.60 -1.22 -17.62
C LEU A 140 -17.89 0.08 -16.84
N LEU A 141 -17.58 0.12 -15.55
CA LEU A 141 -17.78 1.32 -14.71
C LEU A 141 -16.90 2.47 -15.18
N VAL A 142 -15.60 2.23 -15.38
CA VAL A 142 -14.67 3.26 -15.91
C VAL A 142 -15.12 3.75 -17.29
N ARG A 143 -15.57 2.84 -18.16
CA ARG A 143 -16.11 3.21 -19.48
C ARG A 143 -17.38 4.04 -19.38
N ARG A 144 -18.25 3.73 -18.41
CA ARG A 144 -19.49 4.49 -18.15
C ARG A 144 -19.19 5.91 -17.67
N ASP A 145 -18.26 6.05 -16.74
CA ASP A 145 -17.91 7.34 -16.14
C ASP A 145 -17.23 8.26 -17.16
N ARG A 146 -16.34 7.72 -18.01
CA ARG A 146 -15.77 8.45 -19.16
C ARG A 146 -16.85 8.96 -20.10
N ARG A 147 -17.84 8.13 -20.45
CA ARG A 147 -18.97 8.54 -21.32
C ARG A 147 -19.81 9.65 -20.68
N ARG A 148 -20.07 9.57 -19.37
CA ARG A 148 -20.81 10.62 -18.63
C ARG A 148 -20.05 11.94 -18.63
N ALA A 149 -18.76 11.93 -18.34
CA ALA A 149 -17.93 13.12 -18.36
C ALA A 149 -17.95 13.82 -19.73
N THR A 150 -17.80 13.05 -20.82
CA THR A 150 -17.90 13.60 -22.18
C THR A 150 -19.28 14.14 -22.52
N SER A 151 -20.37 13.52 -22.01
CA SER A 151 -21.74 14.02 -22.19
C SER A 151 -21.96 15.34 -21.46
N THR A 152 -21.63 15.40 -20.17
CA THR A 152 -21.77 16.61 -19.34
C THR A 152 -20.95 17.77 -19.89
N GLN A 153 -19.74 17.50 -20.39
CA GLN A 153 -18.91 18.52 -21.04
C GLN A 153 -19.56 19.05 -22.33
N LYS A 154 -20.19 18.18 -23.12
CA LYS A 154 -20.92 18.56 -24.34
C LYS A 154 -22.18 19.37 -24.02
N ASP A 155 -22.89 19.02 -22.95
CA ASP A 155 -24.13 19.69 -22.53
C ASP A 155 -23.90 21.08 -21.93
N LEU A 156 -22.73 21.34 -21.33
CA LEU A 156 -22.38 22.64 -20.74
C LEU A 156 -21.64 23.61 -21.70
N GLU A 157 -21.40 23.23 -22.97
CA GLU A 157 -20.60 24.00 -23.96
C GLU A 157 -19.29 24.58 -23.40
N LEU A 158 -18.73 23.96 -22.35
CA LEU A 158 -17.50 24.43 -21.74
C LEU A 158 -16.35 24.24 -22.75
N PRO A 159 -15.50 25.26 -22.97
CA PRO A 159 -14.33 25.11 -23.80
C PRO A 159 -13.52 23.93 -23.29
N MET A 160 -12.88 23.21 -24.22
CA MET A 160 -12.06 22.03 -23.93
C MET A 160 -10.99 22.39 -22.90
N GLN A 161 -11.31 22.23 -21.61
CA GLN A 161 -10.29 22.14 -20.58
C GLN A 161 -9.48 20.91 -20.96
N PRO A 162 -8.16 21.02 -21.17
CA PRO A 162 -7.33 19.84 -21.33
C PRO A 162 -7.67 18.96 -20.14
N ALA A 163 -8.25 17.77 -20.42
CA ALA A 163 -8.78 16.87 -19.42
C ALA A 163 -7.84 16.89 -18.22
N ASP A 164 -8.36 17.28 -17.04
CA ASP A 164 -7.63 17.30 -15.77
C ASP A 164 -6.64 16.14 -15.78
N GLU A 165 -5.40 16.51 -16.07
CA GLU A 165 -4.26 15.68 -16.44
C GLU A 165 -4.60 14.23 -16.85
N ALA A 166 -4.58 13.92 -18.15
CA ALA A 166 -4.16 12.57 -18.57
C ALA A 166 -2.95 12.23 -17.70
N PRO A 167 -2.96 11.14 -16.90
CA PRO A 167 -2.03 10.95 -15.80
C PRO A 167 -0.67 11.24 -16.37
N THR A 168 -0.05 12.33 -15.90
CA THR A 168 1.23 12.81 -16.42
C THR A 168 2.07 11.55 -16.52
N PRO A 169 2.50 11.14 -17.74
CA PRO A 169 3.26 9.90 -17.84
C PRO A 169 4.40 10.11 -16.88
N LEU A 170 4.42 9.31 -15.81
CA LEU A 170 5.37 9.47 -14.73
C LEU A 170 6.69 9.03 -15.35
N ASN A 171 7.30 9.93 -16.13
CA ASN A 171 8.56 9.75 -16.81
C ASN A 171 9.61 9.86 -15.73
N GLY A 172 9.72 8.77 -14.97
CA GLY A 172 10.57 8.65 -13.82
C GLY A 172 10.86 7.18 -13.59
N HIS A 173 12.00 6.91 -12.96
CA HIS A 173 12.45 5.55 -12.66
C HIS A 173 11.37 4.71 -11.97
N VAL A 174 10.50 5.31 -11.14
CA VAL A 174 9.42 4.62 -10.42
C VAL A 174 8.41 3.94 -11.35
N ALA A 175 7.95 4.62 -12.40
CA ALA A 175 6.98 4.01 -13.33
C ALA A 175 7.62 2.89 -14.16
N GLN A 176 8.92 3.00 -14.45
CA GLN A 176 9.66 1.92 -15.11
C GLN A 176 9.73 0.69 -14.21
N TRP A 177 10.02 0.87 -12.92
CA TRP A 177 10.02 -0.21 -11.94
C TRP A 177 8.63 -0.82 -11.75
N ALA A 178 7.58 0.00 -11.63
CA ALA A 178 6.21 -0.47 -11.55
C ALA A 178 5.83 -1.31 -12.79
N ARG A 179 6.17 -0.84 -14.00
CA ARG A 179 5.92 -1.58 -15.25
C ARG A 179 6.67 -2.91 -15.30
N ARG A 180 7.94 -2.93 -14.87
CA ARG A 180 8.74 -4.17 -14.78
C ARG A 180 8.11 -5.14 -13.77
N ALA A 181 7.74 -4.66 -12.59
CA ALA A 181 7.06 -5.46 -11.59
C ALA A 181 5.73 -6.03 -12.12
N SER A 182 4.92 -5.20 -12.80
CA SER A 182 3.67 -5.67 -13.42
C SER A 182 3.92 -6.80 -14.42
N TRP A 183 4.93 -6.68 -15.29
CA TRP A 183 5.28 -7.75 -16.22
C TRP A 183 5.72 -9.03 -15.51
N ILE A 184 6.53 -8.93 -14.46
CA ILE A 184 6.96 -10.08 -13.66
C ILE A 184 5.73 -10.76 -13.02
N CYS A 185 4.86 -9.98 -12.37
CA CYS A 185 3.62 -10.48 -11.78
C CYS A 185 2.72 -11.15 -12.82
N LEU A 186 2.55 -10.54 -13.99
CA LEU A 186 1.75 -11.11 -15.08
C LEU A 186 2.34 -12.42 -15.61
N VAL A 187 3.66 -12.52 -15.73
CA VAL A 187 4.32 -13.76 -16.14
C VAL A 187 4.10 -14.86 -15.10
N ILE A 188 4.24 -14.56 -13.81
CA ILE A 188 3.98 -15.52 -12.73
C ILE A 188 2.53 -16.02 -12.79
N LEU A 189 1.57 -15.10 -12.88
CA LEU A 189 0.14 -15.44 -12.99
C LEU A 189 -0.17 -16.24 -14.26
N ALA A 190 0.46 -15.91 -15.39
CA ALA A 190 0.30 -16.65 -16.64
C ALA A 190 0.88 -18.06 -16.55
N VAL A 191 2.02 -18.24 -15.86
CA VAL A 191 2.61 -19.55 -15.59
C VAL A 191 1.68 -20.38 -14.70
N GLU A 192 1.17 -19.82 -13.61
CA GLU A 192 0.22 -20.52 -12.74
C GLU A 192 -1.08 -20.88 -13.46
N LEU A 193 -1.61 -19.96 -14.28
CA LEU A 193 -2.76 -20.23 -15.12
C LEU A 193 -2.48 -21.35 -16.13
N GLY A 194 -1.30 -21.34 -16.75
CA GLY A 194 -0.86 -22.39 -17.66
C GLY A 194 -0.76 -23.75 -16.96
N LEU A 195 -0.14 -23.79 -15.77
CA LEU A 195 -0.10 -24.98 -14.94
C LEU A 195 -1.50 -25.48 -14.62
N PHE A 196 -2.42 -24.59 -14.21
CA PHE A 196 -3.80 -24.97 -13.89
C PHE A 196 -4.55 -25.58 -15.09
N LEU A 197 -4.38 -24.99 -16.29
CA LEU A 197 -5.12 -25.40 -17.49
C LEU A 197 -4.55 -26.66 -18.15
N PHE A 198 -3.23 -26.81 -18.16
CA PHE A 198 -2.54 -27.86 -18.93
C PHE A 198 -1.95 -28.97 -18.06
N TRP A 199 -1.62 -28.68 -16.79
CA TRP A 199 -1.02 -29.63 -15.83
C TRP A 199 -1.66 -29.51 -14.43
N PRO A 200 -2.98 -29.79 -14.29
CA PRO A 200 -3.71 -29.55 -13.05
C PRO A 200 -3.18 -30.32 -11.84
N ASP A 201 -2.62 -31.52 -12.04
CA ASP A 201 -1.98 -32.28 -10.96
C ASP A 201 -0.72 -31.59 -10.45
N THR A 202 0.14 -31.14 -11.37
CA THR A 202 1.34 -30.35 -11.02
C THR A 202 0.95 -29.05 -10.34
N PHE A 203 -0.07 -28.35 -10.85
CA PHE A 203 -0.60 -27.13 -10.23
C PHE A 203 -1.01 -27.36 -8.77
N LYS A 204 -1.78 -28.43 -8.51
CA LYS A 204 -2.22 -28.80 -7.16
C LYS A 204 -1.04 -29.01 -6.22
N ASP A 205 0.04 -29.63 -6.70
CA ASP A 205 1.20 -29.98 -5.87
C ASP A 205 2.14 -28.80 -5.61
N VAL A 206 2.26 -27.83 -6.53
CA VAL A 206 3.26 -26.74 -6.42
C VAL A 206 2.67 -25.35 -6.17
N SER A 207 1.42 -25.09 -6.56
CA SER A 207 0.87 -23.72 -6.57
C SER A 207 0.79 -23.11 -5.17
N HIS A 208 0.50 -23.90 -4.12
CA HIS A 208 0.53 -23.36 -2.75
C HIS A 208 1.89 -22.76 -2.40
N GLY A 209 2.98 -23.50 -2.67
CA GLY A 209 4.35 -23.05 -2.38
C GLY A 209 4.76 -21.86 -3.25
N VAL A 210 4.46 -21.91 -4.55
CA VAL A 210 4.74 -20.79 -5.48
C VAL A 210 4.00 -19.54 -5.03
N ALA A 211 2.72 -19.65 -4.66
CA ALA A 211 1.91 -18.53 -4.21
C ALA A 211 2.41 -17.95 -2.90
N ALA A 212 2.75 -18.78 -1.92
CA ALA A 212 3.28 -18.33 -0.64
C ALA A 212 4.62 -17.59 -0.81
N ILE A 213 5.56 -18.16 -1.57
CA ILE A 213 6.87 -17.55 -1.81
C ILE A 213 6.73 -16.21 -2.55
N THR A 214 5.96 -16.18 -3.63
CA THR A 214 5.79 -14.97 -4.44
C THR A 214 5.02 -13.88 -3.70
N MET A 215 4.07 -14.24 -2.84
CA MET A 215 3.40 -13.32 -1.90
C MET A 215 4.41 -12.70 -0.92
N VAL A 216 5.29 -13.51 -0.30
CA VAL A 216 6.32 -13.01 0.63
C VAL A 216 7.29 -12.05 -0.08
N LEU A 217 7.75 -12.41 -1.29
CA LEU A 217 8.60 -11.53 -2.09
C LEU A 217 7.89 -10.22 -2.45
N GLY A 218 6.59 -10.28 -2.76
CA GLY A 218 5.75 -9.11 -2.99
C GLY A 218 5.68 -8.20 -1.77
N VAL A 219 5.43 -8.75 -0.59
CA VAL A 219 5.38 -8.01 0.70
C VAL A 219 6.73 -7.37 1.03
N ILE A 220 7.85 -8.08 0.85
CA ILE A 220 9.20 -7.50 0.97
C ILE A 220 9.35 -6.32 0.01
N GLY A 221 8.90 -6.50 -1.24
CA GLY A 221 8.87 -5.46 -2.24
C GLY A 221 8.07 -4.21 -1.80
N VAL A 222 6.90 -4.40 -1.17
CA VAL A 222 6.07 -3.32 -0.62
C VAL A 222 6.81 -2.54 0.47
N MET A 223 7.50 -3.23 1.38
CA MET A 223 8.29 -2.58 2.43
C MET A 223 9.43 -1.75 1.85
N ILE A 224 10.12 -2.29 0.84
CA ILE A 224 11.17 -1.57 0.14
C ILE A 224 10.57 -0.37 -0.61
N ALA A 225 9.46 -0.54 -1.34
CA ALA A 225 8.77 0.55 -2.03
C ALA A 225 8.33 1.66 -1.04
N ASN A 226 7.89 1.30 0.15
CA ASN A 226 7.58 2.26 1.21
C ASN A 226 8.80 2.98 1.76
N ALA A 227 9.91 2.28 1.98
CA ALA A 227 11.17 2.92 2.32
C ALA A 227 11.58 3.93 1.25
N ARG A 228 11.35 3.57 -0.02
CA ARG A 228 11.58 4.44 -1.15
C ARG A 228 10.69 5.66 -1.18
N GLY A 229 9.39 5.47 -0.96
CA GLY A 229 8.40 6.52 -0.94
C GLY A 229 8.63 7.52 0.20
N LEU A 230 9.01 7.03 1.39
CA LEU A 230 9.26 7.89 2.55
C LEU A 230 10.46 8.81 2.32
N SER A 231 11.61 8.28 1.86
CA SER A 231 12.78 9.12 1.61
C SER A 231 12.54 10.19 0.54
N ARG A 232 11.71 9.92 -0.47
CA ARG A 232 11.31 10.94 -1.46
C ARG A 232 10.40 12.00 -0.86
N ALA A 233 9.47 11.60 0.00
CA ALA A 233 8.57 12.54 0.68
C ALA A 233 9.37 13.47 1.62
N GLU A 234 10.34 12.93 2.37
CA GLU A 234 11.24 13.72 3.22
C GLU A 234 12.07 14.72 2.40
N GLN A 235 12.63 14.29 1.26
CA GLN A 235 13.36 15.20 0.35
C GLN A 235 12.47 16.33 -0.16
N GLN A 236 11.24 16.03 -0.57
CA GLN A 236 10.31 17.03 -1.05
C GLN A 236 9.94 18.02 0.07
N SER A 237 9.72 17.54 1.29
CA SER A 237 9.47 18.42 2.45
C SER A 237 10.69 19.30 2.76
N ASP A 238 11.91 18.77 2.69
CA ASP A 238 13.15 19.54 2.90
C ASP A 238 13.31 20.64 1.83
N GLU A 239 12.99 20.34 0.56
CA GLU A 239 13.01 21.30 -0.54
C GLU A 239 11.99 22.43 -0.34
N LEU A 240 10.77 22.11 0.12
CA LEU A 240 9.75 23.11 0.44
C LEU A 240 10.13 23.99 1.63
N ARG A 241 10.84 23.44 2.62
CA ARG A 241 11.32 24.16 3.81
C ARG A 241 12.53 25.04 3.53
N SER A 242 13.32 24.71 2.50
CA SER A 242 14.54 25.43 2.15
C SER A 242 14.21 26.72 1.38
N ALA A 243 14.66 27.88 1.88
CA ALA A 243 14.54 29.15 1.16
C ALA A 243 15.27 29.10 -0.20
N PRO A 244 14.81 29.84 -1.24
CA PRO A 244 15.50 29.91 -2.51
C PRO A 244 16.97 30.30 -2.29
N THR A 245 17.89 29.48 -2.78
CA THR A 245 19.32 29.80 -2.70
C THR A 245 19.55 31.14 -3.42
N PRO A 246 20.16 32.15 -2.78
CA PRO A 246 20.44 33.41 -3.46
C PRO A 246 21.29 33.14 -4.72
N PRO A 247 21.06 33.87 -5.82
CA PRO A 247 21.78 33.66 -7.07
C PRO A 247 23.29 33.82 -6.82
N GLY A 248 24.04 32.72 -6.94
CA GLY A 248 25.48 32.65 -6.64
C GLY A 248 25.88 31.72 -5.49
N GLY A 249 24.93 31.12 -4.77
CA GLY A 249 25.21 30.07 -3.78
C GLY A 249 25.61 28.75 -4.45
N ARG A 250 26.60 28.04 -3.90
CA ARG A 250 26.91 26.66 -4.27
C ARG A 250 25.66 25.80 -4.02
N GLU A 251 25.20 25.07 -5.03
CA GLU A 251 24.17 24.04 -4.83
C GLU A 251 24.62 23.12 -3.69
N PRO A 252 23.76 22.81 -2.71
CA PRO A 252 24.11 21.85 -1.68
C PRO A 252 24.48 20.53 -2.36
N GLU A 253 25.69 20.04 -2.09
CA GLU A 253 26.17 18.77 -2.61
C GLU A 253 25.27 17.66 -2.07
N GLN A 254 24.30 17.23 -2.87
CA GLN A 254 23.38 16.15 -2.52
C GLN A 254 24.14 14.82 -2.56
N GLY A 255 24.92 14.56 -1.51
CA GLY A 255 25.53 13.25 -1.31
C GLY A 255 24.46 12.16 -1.30
N PRO A 256 24.76 10.93 -1.73
CA PRO A 256 23.79 9.84 -1.78
C PRO A 256 23.32 9.52 -0.35
N ARG A 257 22.21 10.14 0.07
CA ARG A 257 21.60 9.84 1.37
C ARG A 257 21.09 8.41 1.32
N ALA A 258 21.73 7.56 2.12
CA ALA A 258 21.33 6.16 2.26
C ALA A 258 19.85 6.12 2.64
N TRP A 259 19.10 5.19 2.06
CA TRP A 259 17.63 5.08 2.18
C TRP A 259 17.22 4.51 3.54
N VAL A 260 17.95 4.88 4.60
CA VAL A 260 17.85 4.33 5.94
C VAL A 260 16.72 5.06 6.67
N ASN A 261 15.57 4.41 6.71
CA ASN A 261 14.41 4.85 7.46
C ASN A 261 13.72 3.66 8.13
N ARG A 262 12.61 3.92 8.84
CA ARG A 262 11.88 2.88 9.57
C ARG A 262 11.42 1.71 8.68
N TYR A 263 11.06 1.95 7.42
CA TYR A 263 10.62 0.87 6.52
C TYR A 263 11.77 0.06 5.96
N SER A 264 12.91 0.71 5.65
CA SER A 264 14.11 -0.04 5.27
C SER A 264 14.63 -0.88 6.41
N LEU A 265 14.50 -0.40 7.66
CA LEU A 265 14.86 -1.16 8.85
C LEU A 265 13.97 -2.40 8.99
N VAL A 266 12.65 -2.27 8.88
CA VAL A 266 11.74 -3.43 8.93
C VAL A 266 12.04 -4.42 7.81
N ALA A 267 12.26 -3.95 6.57
CA ALA A 267 12.62 -4.81 5.46
C ALA A 267 13.96 -5.54 5.69
N ALA A 268 14.98 -4.82 6.18
CA ALA A 268 16.29 -5.39 6.47
C ALA A 268 16.22 -6.42 7.61
N VAL A 269 15.48 -6.13 8.68
CA VAL A 269 15.24 -7.08 9.78
C VAL A 269 14.52 -8.32 9.29
N MET A 270 13.46 -8.19 8.49
CA MET A 270 12.76 -9.33 7.91
C MET A 270 13.72 -10.19 7.07
N VAL A 271 14.47 -9.59 6.15
CA VAL A 271 15.42 -10.32 5.29
C VAL A 271 16.53 -10.99 6.11
N ALA A 272 17.05 -10.30 7.13
CA ALA A 272 18.06 -10.85 8.03
C ALA A 272 17.52 -12.04 8.81
N LEU A 273 16.31 -11.94 9.37
CA LEU A 273 15.66 -13.04 10.09
C LEU A 273 15.40 -14.24 9.16
N ILE A 274 14.92 -14.01 7.93
CA ILE A 274 14.78 -15.07 6.91
C ILE A 274 16.14 -15.74 6.65
N GLY A 275 17.19 -14.95 6.42
CA GLY A 275 18.54 -15.46 6.17
C GLY A 275 19.09 -16.28 7.34
N VAL A 276 18.93 -15.80 8.58
CA VAL A 276 19.31 -16.52 9.80
C VAL A 276 18.53 -17.83 9.90
N THR A 277 17.21 -17.81 9.69
CA THR A 277 16.38 -19.03 9.71
C THR A 277 16.86 -20.06 8.67
N VAL A 278 17.21 -19.63 7.46
CA VAL A 278 17.77 -20.50 6.43
C VAL A 278 19.12 -21.09 6.88
N VAL A 279 20.03 -20.28 7.44
CA VAL A 279 21.32 -20.75 7.94
C VAL A 279 21.13 -21.78 9.05
N LEU A 280 20.27 -21.49 10.03
CA LEU A 280 19.95 -22.42 11.12
C LEU A 280 19.34 -23.73 10.59
N HIS A 281 18.52 -23.67 9.54
CA HIS A 281 17.96 -24.85 8.89
C HIS A 281 19.04 -25.70 8.22
N LEU A 282 19.96 -25.08 7.48
CA LEU A 282 21.10 -25.75 6.84
C LEU A 282 22.05 -26.39 7.87
N MET A 283 22.09 -25.85 9.09
CA MET A 283 22.82 -26.42 10.22
C MET A 283 22.05 -27.53 10.95
N GLY A 284 20.83 -27.87 10.51
CA GLY A 284 19.98 -28.90 11.11
C GLY A 284 19.29 -28.49 12.43
N LEU A 285 19.30 -27.19 12.77
CA LEU A 285 18.85 -26.68 14.08
C LEU A 285 17.34 -26.38 14.16
N THR A 286 16.64 -26.28 13.03
CA THR A 286 15.21 -25.92 13.01
C THR A 286 14.28 -27.13 13.05
N GLY A 287 14.80 -28.34 12.81
CA GLY A 287 13.99 -29.52 12.53
C GLY A 287 12.95 -29.25 11.43
N ASN A 288 11.72 -29.68 11.66
CA ASN A 288 10.59 -29.56 10.72
C ASN A 288 9.89 -28.18 10.74
N TYR A 289 10.37 -27.23 11.56
CA TYR A 289 9.67 -25.96 11.81
C TYR A 289 10.22 -24.77 11.02
N VAL A 290 11.10 -25.00 10.04
CA VAL A 290 11.70 -23.90 9.25
C VAL A 290 10.63 -23.04 8.58
N ILE A 291 9.60 -23.66 8.00
CA ILE A 291 8.51 -22.95 7.31
C ILE A 291 7.69 -22.15 8.32
N LEU A 292 7.31 -22.75 9.46
CA LEU A 292 6.60 -22.06 10.54
C LEU A 292 7.37 -20.82 11.02
N ILE A 293 8.68 -20.95 11.26
CA ILE A 293 9.52 -19.83 11.71
C ILE A 293 9.51 -18.71 10.66
N LEU A 294 9.67 -19.06 9.37
CA LEU A 294 9.61 -18.07 8.28
C LEU A 294 8.25 -17.37 8.19
N GLU A 295 7.14 -18.11 8.28
CA GLU A 295 5.79 -17.55 8.25
C GLU A 295 5.54 -16.60 9.44
N VAL A 296 5.97 -16.98 10.65
CA VAL A 296 5.88 -16.12 11.85
C VAL A 296 6.73 -14.86 11.70
N VAL A 297 7.97 -14.98 11.23
CA VAL A 297 8.84 -13.82 10.94
C VAL A 297 8.18 -12.85 9.97
N VAL A 298 7.59 -13.38 8.89
CA VAL A 298 6.89 -12.56 7.88
C VAL A 298 5.67 -11.87 8.48
N ILE A 299 4.80 -12.60 9.17
CA ILE A 299 3.57 -12.04 9.76
C ILE A 299 3.90 -10.97 10.80
N LEU A 300 4.84 -11.22 11.71
CA LEU A 300 5.22 -10.26 12.74
C LEU A 300 5.85 -9.00 12.13
N SER A 301 6.72 -9.16 11.15
CA SER A 301 7.30 -8.01 10.43
C SER A 301 6.24 -7.22 9.67
N PHE A 302 5.24 -7.89 9.11
CA PHE A 302 4.13 -7.24 8.40
C PHE A 302 3.17 -6.53 9.35
N LEU A 303 2.92 -7.09 10.55
CA LEU A 303 2.20 -6.41 11.63
C LEU A 303 2.89 -5.11 12.05
N VAL A 304 4.22 -5.16 12.26
CA VAL A 304 5.01 -3.97 12.57
C VAL A 304 4.93 -2.94 11.44
N PHE A 305 5.05 -3.38 10.19
CA PHE A 305 4.91 -2.51 9.01
C PHE A 305 3.56 -1.76 9.00
N TRP A 306 2.44 -2.48 9.12
CA TRP A 306 1.11 -1.86 9.11
C TRP A 306 0.89 -0.96 10.33
N GLY A 307 1.42 -1.32 11.50
CA GLY A 307 1.40 -0.46 12.68
C GLY A 307 2.11 0.87 12.44
N LEU A 308 3.32 0.83 11.87
CA LEU A 308 4.10 2.02 11.51
C LEU A 308 3.40 2.87 10.46
N GLN A 309 2.84 2.26 9.41
CA GLN A 309 2.13 2.97 8.34
C GLN A 309 0.80 3.57 8.83
N THR A 310 0.12 2.89 9.74
CA THR A 310 -1.08 3.41 10.42
C THR A 310 -0.75 4.66 11.22
N ALA A 311 0.30 4.60 12.05
CA ALA A 311 0.75 5.71 12.88
C ALA A 311 1.26 6.89 12.03
N GLU A 312 2.05 6.63 10.99
CA GLU A 312 2.60 7.67 10.11
C GLU A 312 1.52 8.50 9.43
N LEU A 313 0.56 7.81 8.82
CA LEU A 313 -0.44 8.39 7.94
C LEU A 313 -1.77 8.47 8.70
N TRP A 314 -1.76 8.63 10.03
CA TRP A 314 -3.01 8.67 10.77
C TRP A 314 -3.89 9.80 10.24
N ASP A 315 -3.37 11.00 10.04
CA ASP A 315 -4.16 12.16 9.61
C ASP A 315 -4.26 12.37 8.10
N TYR A 316 -3.65 11.47 7.30
CA TYR A 316 -3.53 11.64 5.87
C TYR A 316 -3.84 10.33 5.12
N PRO A 317 -4.56 10.37 3.97
CA PRO A 317 -4.73 9.18 3.15
C PRO A 317 -3.40 8.68 2.58
N THR A 318 -2.58 9.60 2.06
CA THR A 318 -1.27 9.31 1.44
C THR A 318 -0.17 10.25 1.93
N ARG A 319 1.08 9.88 1.67
CA ARG A 319 2.27 10.74 1.90
C ARG A 319 2.24 12.01 1.06
N LYS A 320 1.66 11.97 -0.14
CA LYS A 320 1.53 13.16 -0.99
C LYS A 320 0.64 14.21 -0.31
N ASP A 321 -0.49 13.75 0.24
CA ASP A 321 -1.40 14.62 0.99
C ASP A 321 -0.72 15.21 2.23
N LYS A 322 0.08 14.40 2.93
CA LYS A 322 0.87 14.84 4.09
C LYS A 322 1.87 15.94 3.73
N VAL A 323 2.71 15.72 2.71
CA VAL A 323 3.72 16.71 2.27
C VAL A 323 3.05 18.00 1.81
N ALA A 324 1.92 17.91 1.09
CA ALA A 324 1.16 19.08 0.66
C ALA A 324 0.59 19.89 1.84
N ALA A 325 0.08 19.21 2.87
CA ALA A 325 -0.46 19.86 4.07
C ALA A 325 0.64 20.53 4.91
N GLU A 326 1.79 19.87 5.10
CA GLU A 326 2.93 20.43 5.82
C GLU A 326 3.49 21.66 5.10
N GLY A 327 3.66 21.59 3.77
CA GLY A 327 4.12 22.72 2.97
C GLY A 327 3.18 23.93 3.01
N ALA A 328 1.85 23.70 3.05
CA ALA A 328 0.87 24.78 3.17
C ALA A 328 0.90 25.46 4.55
N ALA A 329 1.13 24.70 5.63
CA ALA A 329 1.25 25.24 6.98
C ALA A 329 2.48 26.14 7.13
N ASP A 330 3.62 25.72 6.59
CA ASP A 330 4.87 26.50 6.65
C ASP A 330 4.73 27.83 5.89
N VAL A 331 4.04 27.87 4.73
CA VAL A 331 3.78 29.12 3.98
C VAL A 331 2.92 30.10 4.77
N VAL A 332 1.91 29.62 5.50
CA VAL A 332 1.03 30.47 6.32
C VAL A 332 1.80 31.07 7.50
N GLU A 333 2.73 30.33 8.10
CA GLU A 333 3.58 30.82 9.18
C GLU A 333 4.62 31.85 8.72
N ILE A 334 5.14 31.69 7.49
CA ILE A 334 6.16 32.60 6.91
C ILE A 334 5.57 33.96 6.50
N ILE A 335 4.27 34.07 6.20
CA ILE A 335 3.62 35.35 5.86
C ILE A 335 3.18 36.02 7.17
N PRO A 336 3.86 37.08 7.66
CA PRO A 336 3.41 37.77 8.86
C PRO A 336 2.08 38.48 8.54
N PHE A 337 1.13 38.38 9.47
CA PHE A 337 -0.16 39.08 9.45
C PHE A 337 -0.04 40.62 9.38
N GLU A 338 1.17 41.19 9.35
CA GLU A 338 1.42 42.64 9.30
C GLU A 338 1.14 43.30 7.94
N ARG A 339 0.84 42.54 6.88
CA ARG A 339 0.56 43.14 5.54
C ARG A 339 -0.90 43.58 5.33
N PHE A 340 -1.73 43.52 6.37
CA PHE A 340 -3.06 44.17 6.41
C PHE A 340 -3.15 45.24 7.50
N SER A 341 -2.08 46.01 7.73
CA SER A 341 -2.24 47.31 8.38
C SER A 341 -2.92 48.27 7.42
N ALA A 342 -4.10 48.76 7.82
CA ALA A 342 -4.89 49.74 7.08
C ALA A 342 -4.03 50.95 6.65
N PRO A 343 -4.26 51.55 5.48
CA PRO A 343 -3.55 52.76 5.10
C PRO A 343 -3.86 53.86 6.11
N ASP A 344 -2.80 54.40 6.68
CA ASP A 344 -2.78 55.49 7.65
C ASP A 344 -3.51 56.71 7.06
N THR A 345 -4.78 56.90 7.43
CA THR A 345 -5.55 58.12 7.13
C THR A 345 -5.04 59.27 8.00
N GLN A 346 -3.82 59.74 7.74
CA GLN A 346 -3.45 61.11 8.08
C GLN A 346 -3.90 62.01 6.93
N ALA A 347 -5.15 62.46 7.02
CA ALA A 347 -5.65 63.57 6.24
C ALA A 347 -4.80 64.82 6.55
N ARG A 348 -3.97 65.23 5.59
CA ARG A 348 -3.34 66.56 5.57
C ARG A 348 -4.44 67.63 5.64
N GLU A 349 -4.46 68.41 6.70
CA GLU A 349 -5.22 69.66 6.77
C GLU A 349 -4.78 70.62 5.64
N PRO A 350 -5.72 71.29 4.94
CA PRO A 350 -5.39 72.31 3.97
C PRO A 350 -4.99 73.62 4.68
N ARG A 351 -3.81 74.13 4.29
CA ARG A 351 -3.24 75.41 4.74
C ARG A 351 -4.11 76.59 4.25
N PRO A 352 -4.42 77.62 5.07
CA PRO A 352 -5.27 78.72 4.64
C PRO A 352 -4.56 79.64 3.61
N PRO A 353 -5.29 80.25 2.65
CA PRO A 353 -4.68 81.09 1.63
C PRO A 353 -4.25 82.44 2.21
N GLY A 354 -2.99 82.79 1.94
CA GLY A 354 -2.40 84.08 2.30
C GLY A 354 -3.01 85.25 1.52
N THR A 355 -3.13 86.36 2.25
CA THR A 355 -3.58 87.69 1.86
C THR A 355 -2.80 88.23 0.66
N GLN A 356 -3.47 88.47 -0.47
CA GLN A 356 -2.95 89.34 -1.53
C GLN A 356 -3.52 90.74 -1.33
N ALA A 357 -2.61 91.69 -1.04
CA ALA A 357 -2.92 93.11 -0.97
C ALA A 357 -3.28 93.64 -2.37
N ARG A 358 -4.44 94.30 -2.48
CA ARG A 358 -4.84 95.11 -3.65
C ARG A 358 -4.15 96.47 -3.58
N GLU A 359 -3.37 96.82 -4.59
CA GLU A 359 -3.03 98.22 -4.88
C GLU A 359 -4.24 98.96 -5.50
N PRO A 360 -4.43 100.26 -5.21
CA PRO A 360 -5.51 101.06 -5.77
C PRO A 360 -5.04 101.86 -7.00
N ARG A 361 -5.87 101.92 -8.05
CA ARG A 361 -5.88 103.07 -8.98
C ARG A 361 -7.30 103.44 -9.36
N LEU A 362 -7.70 104.60 -8.84
CA LEU A 362 -8.68 105.55 -9.39
C LEU A 362 -8.02 106.32 -10.57
N PRO A 363 -8.76 107.17 -11.31
CA PRO A 363 -10.21 107.46 -11.29
C PRO A 363 -10.97 106.97 -12.53
#